data_AF-A0A1L7JNH9-F1
#
_entry.id   AF-A0A1L7JNH9-F1
#
_cell.length_a   1.000
_cell.length_b   1.000
_cell.length_c   1.000
_cell.angle_alpha   90.00
_cell.angle_beta   90.00
_cell.angle_gamma   90.00
#
_symmetry.space_group_name_H-M   'P 1'
#
loop_
_entity.id
_entity.type
_entity.pdbx_description
1 polymer ?
#
loop_
_entity_poly.entity_id
_entity_poly.type
_entity_poly.pdbx_seq_one_letter_code
_entity_poly.pdbx_strand_id
1 'polypeptide(L)'
;MGICPFHNDHKIGSFIVTPSKGIWKCFTCTVGGDAIQFIALYDKVNYVEAAFNIGLEFNLISSVEYEQYFSKRKYKAKEIKNIQKSIW
;
A
#
# COMPACT_ATOMS: atom_id res chain seq x y z
N MET A 1 -9.70 -10.91 16.33
CA MET A 1 -8.48 -11.33 17.05
C MET A 1 -7.89 -12.51 16.29
N GLY A 2 -6.56 -12.67 16.23
CA GLY A 2 -5.91 -13.71 15.45
C GLY A 2 -4.47 -13.99 15.87
N ILE A 3 -3.77 -14.77 15.04
CA ILE A 3 -2.33 -15.06 15.13
C ILE A 3 -1.57 -13.99 14.34
N CYS A 4 -0.46 -13.49 14.87
CA CYS A 4 0.32 -12.47 14.18
C CYS A 4 1.14 -13.09 13.02
N PRO A 5 1.03 -12.56 11.79
CA PRO A 5 1.82 -13.07 10.65
C PRO A 5 3.27 -12.56 10.64
N PHE A 6 3.62 -11.62 11.52
CA PHE A 6 4.90 -10.89 11.50
C PHE A 6 5.93 -11.38 12.52
N HIS A 7 5.60 -12.40 13.32
CA HIS A 7 6.56 -13.10 14.16
C HIS A 7 6.15 -14.56 14.32
N ASN A 8 7.05 -15.39 14.85
CA ASN A 8 6.74 -16.79 15.12
C ASN A 8 5.77 -16.89 16.31
N ASP A 9 4.48 -16.93 16.00
CA ASP A 9 3.39 -16.96 16.97
C ASP A 9 2.65 -18.30 16.91
N HIS A 10 2.31 -18.84 18.07
CA HIS A 10 1.71 -20.16 18.24
C HIS A 10 0.36 -20.11 18.96
N LYS A 11 -0.11 -18.92 19.34
CA LYS A 11 -1.35 -18.76 20.11
C LYS A 11 -2.22 -17.64 19.54
N ILE A 12 -3.51 -17.93 19.41
CA ILE A 12 -4.50 -16.89 19.10
C ILE A 12 -4.48 -15.86 20.23
N GLY A 13 -4.44 -14.59 19.85
CA GLY A 13 -4.68 -13.50 20.78
C GLY A 13 -3.73 -12.33 20.70
N SER A 14 -2.58 -12.51 20.06
CA SER A 14 -1.59 -11.44 19.95
C SER A 14 -2.02 -10.35 18.97
N PHE A 15 -2.75 -10.70 17.89
CA PHE A 15 -3.08 -9.81 16.79
C PHE A 15 -4.52 -9.32 16.85
N ILE A 16 -4.72 -8.01 16.89
CA ILE A 16 -6.03 -7.37 17.00
C ILE A 16 -6.17 -6.31 15.90
N VAL A 17 -7.29 -6.35 15.17
CA VAL A 17 -7.76 -5.29 14.27
C VAL A 17 -8.84 -4.51 15.00
N THR A 18 -8.75 -3.18 14.98
CA THR A 18 -9.76 -2.27 15.53
C THR A 18 -10.39 -1.47 14.39
N PRO A 19 -11.51 -1.94 13.80
CA PRO A 19 -12.09 -1.33 12.61
C PRO A 19 -12.48 0.14 12.81
N SER A 20 -13.01 0.49 13.98
CA SER A 20 -13.41 1.87 14.32
C SER A 20 -12.24 2.86 14.32
N LYS A 21 -11.00 2.37 14.42
CA LYS A 21 -9.78 3.17 14.37
C LYS A 21 -9.00 2.98 13.06
N GLY A 22 -9.40 2.03 12.21
CA GLY A 22 -8.67 1.71 10.98
C GLY A 22 -7.26 1.14 11.21
N ILE A 23 -6.98 0.57 12.39
CA ILE A 23 -5.65 0.08 12.77
C ILE A 23 -5.65 -1.39 13.16
N TRP A 24 -4.46 -1.98 13.13
CA TRP A 24 -4.14 -3.27 13.72
C TRP A 24 -2.90 -3.17 14.61
N LYS A 25 -2.78 -4.08 15.57
CA LYS A 25 -1.62 -4.17 16.48
C LYS A 25 -1.40 -5.61 16.88
N CYS A 26 -0.14 -6.03 16.88
CA CYS A 26 0.30 -7.18 17.65
C CYS A 26 0.80 -6.72 19.03
N PHE A 27 0.21 -7.24 20.10
CA PHE A 27 0.59 -6.89 21.47
C PHE A 27 1.81 -7.67 22.00
N THR A 28 2.28 -8.68 21.26
CA THR A 28 3.49 -9.45 21.61
C THR A 28 4.74 -8.84 20.98
N CYS A 29 4.80 -8.76 19.64
CA CYS A 29 5.97 -8.21 18.95
C CYS A 29 5.90 -6.70 18.71
N THR A 30 4.83 -6.04 19.18
CA THR A 30 4.63 -4.58 19.11
C THR A 30 4.51 -3.98 17.70
N VAL A 31 4.56 -4.77 16.63
CA VAL A 31 4.29 -4.26 15.26
C VAL A 31 2.82 -3.90 15.12
N GLY A 32 2.53 -2.86 14.34
CA GLY A 32 1.18 -2.33 14.16
C GLY A 32 1.16 -1.22 13.11
N GLY A 33 -0.04 -0.80 12.71
CA GLY A 33 -0.24 0.25 11.74
C GLY A 33 -1.65 0.27 11.18
N ASP A 34 -1.82 0.92 10.04
CA ASP A 34 -3.04 0.89 9.23
C ASP A 34 -3.01 -0.28 8.22
N ALA A 35 -4.04 -0.36 7.36
CA ALA A 35 -4.14 -1.38 6.33
C ALA A 35 -2.97 -1.35 5.33
N ILE A 36 -2.46 -0.17 4.96
CA ILE A 36 -1.34 -0.03 4.02
C ILE A 36 -0.06 -0.57 4.67
N GLN A 37 0.18 -0.24 5.94
CA GLN A 37 1.33 -0.73 6.69
C GLN A 37 1.28 -2.26 6.86
N PHE A 38 0.09 -2.86 6.97
CA PHE A 38 -0.07 -4.31 6.98
C PHE A 38 0.47 -4.93 5.69
N ILE A 39 -0.02 -4.45 4.54
CA ILE A 39 0.36 -4.95 3.21
C ILE A 39 1.85 -4.71 2.96
N ALA A 40 2.37 -3.54 3.33
CA ALA A 40 3.80 -3.24 3.22
C ALA A 40 4.67 -4.27 3.95
N LEU A 41 4.32 -4.63 5.19
CA LEU A 41 5.06 -5.62 5.96
C LEU A 41 4.87 -7.04 5.42
N TYR A 42 3.67 -7.37 4.96
CA TYR A 42 3.32 -8.69 4.47
C TYR A 42 4.02 -9.00 3.14
N ASP A 43 3.98 -8.05 2.20
CA ASP A 43 4.59 -8.16 0.87
C ASP A 43 6.08 -7.76 0.86
N LYS A 44 6.60 -7.29 1.99
CA LYS A 44 8.00 -6.84 2.16
C LYS A 44 8.39 -5.68 1.22
N VAL A 45 7.44 -4.77 1.00
CA VAL A 45 7.65 -3.52 0.26
C VAL A 45 7.60 -2.32 1.20
N ASN A 46 7.97 -1.14 0.72
CA ASN A 46 7.82 0.07 1.52
C ASN A 46 6.35 0.54 1.55
N TYR A 47 6.01 1.41 2.51
CA TYR A 47 4.63 1.90 2.70
C TYR A 47 4.04 2.54 1.43
N VAL A 48 4.84 3.34 0.72
CA VAL A 48 4.37 4.03 -0.49
C VAL A 48 4.10 3.02 -1.59
N GLU A 49 5.00 2.05 -1.76
CA GLU A 49 4.83 1.00 -2.74
C GLU A 49 3.58 0.15 -2.49
N ALA A 50 3.33 -0.24 -1.23
CA ALA A 50 2.07 -0.88 -0.85
C ALA A 50 0.84 -0.02 -1.20
N ALA A 51 0.88 1.29 -0.93
CA ALA A 51 -0.23 2.19 -1.24
C ALA A 51 -0.51 2.24 -2.76
N PHE A 52 0.53 2.28 -3.59
CA PHE A 52 0.40 2.25 -5.04
C PHE A 52 -0.10 0.89 -5.55
N ASN A 53 0.38 -0.22 -4.99
CA ASN A 53 -0.10 -1.56 -5.34
C ASN A 53 -1.59 -1.71 -5.04
N ILE A 54 -2.03 -1.29 -3.85
CA ILE A 54 -3.45 -1.27 -3.46
C ILE A 54 -4.24 -0.35 -4.42
N GLY A 55 -3.72 0.84 -4.72
CA GLY A 55 -4.37 1.77 -5.64
C GLY A 55 -4.58 1.16 -7.03
N LEU A 56 -3.59 0.43 -7.54
CA LEU A 56 -3.67 -0.24 -8.84
C LEU A 56 -4.66 -1.40 -8.82
N GLU A 57 -4.61 -2.25 -7.79
CA GLU A 57 -5.49 -3.42 -7.64
C GLU A 57 -6.98 -3.01 -7.57
N PHE A 58 -7.28 -1.91 -6.87
CA PHE A 58 -8.64 -1.41 -6.71
C PHE A 58 -9.06 -0.40 -7.80
N ASN A 59 -8.28 -0.24 -8.87
CA ASN A 59 -8.54 0.71 -9.97
C ASN A 59 -8.72 2.17 -9.49
N LEU A 60 -8.02 2.57 -8.43
CA LEU A 60 -7.96 3.95 -7.95
C LEU A 60 -6.94 4.79 -8.72
N ILE A 61 -5.95 4.13 -9.33
CA ILE A 61 -4.97 4.72 -10.25
C ILE A 61 -4.84 3.84 -11.48
N SER A 62 -4.45 4.44 -12.60
CA SER A 62 -4.09 3.72 -13.82
C SER A 62 -2.67 3.12 -13.74
N SER A 63 -2.42 2.10 -14.56
CA SER A 63 -1.06 1.57 -14.75
C SER A 63 -0.09 2.65 -15.27
N VAL A 64 -0.60 3.64 -16.02
CA VAL A 64 0.20 4.78 -16.50
C VAL A 64 0.66 5.66 -15.33
N GLU A 65 -0.24 5.99 -14.40
CA GLU A 65 0.09 6.77 -13.19
C GLU A 65 1.06 6.01 -12.26
N TYR A 66 0.85 4.70 -12.10
CA TYR A 66 1.77 3.83 -11.37
C TYR A 66 3.19 3.88 -11.96
N GLU A 67 3.32 3.59 -13.26
CA GLU A 67 4.61 3.59 -13.95
C GLU A 67 5.28 4.97 -13.93
N GLN A 68 4.51 6.06 -14.05
CA GLN A 68 5.04 7.41 -13.94
C GLN A 68 5.73 7.66 -12.59
N TYR A 69 5.13 7.20 -11.49
CA TYR A 69 5.68 7.38 -10.14
C TYR A 69 6.98 6.59 -9.95
N PHE A 70 6.97 5.29 -10.26
CA PHE A 70 8.14 4.42 -10.02
C PHE A 70 9.28 4.60 -11.02
N SER A 71 8.98 4.96 -12.27
CA SER A 71 10.02 5.19 -13.28
C SER A 71 10.83 6.48 -13.04
N LYS A 72 10.43 7.35 -12.10
CA LYS A 72 10.95 8.71 -11.91
C LYS A 72 10.98 9.54 -13.20
N ARG A 73 10.26 9.12 -14.24
CA ARG A 73 10.34 9.71 -15.57
C ARG A 73 9.55 11.01 -15.55
N LYS A 74 10.26 12.13 -15.58
CA LYS A 74 9.62 13.43 -15.84
C LYS A 74 9.19 13.46 -17.31
N TYR A 75 7.88 13.46 -17.57
CA TYR A 75 7.36 13.71 -18.92
C TYR A 75 7.92 15.03 -19.44
N LYS A 76 8.46 15.01 -20.65
CA LYS A 76 8.86 16.26 -21.32
C LYS A 76 7.62 17.08 -21.59
N ALA A 77 7.74 18.40 -21.56
CA ALA A 77 6.62 19.33 -21.81
C ALA A 77 5.85 19.03 -23.13
N LYS A 78 6.54 18.47 -24.14
CA LYS A 78 5.95 18.03 -25.40
C LYS A 78 5.00 16.83 -25.24
N GLU A 79 5.37 15.89 -24.37
CA GLU A 79 4.56 14.69 -24.08
C GLU A 79 3.29 15.09 -23.31
N ILE A 80 3.42 16.01 -22.33
CA ILE A 80 2.28 16.58 -21.60
C ILE A 80 1.30 17.28 -22.55
N LYS A 81 1.80 18.11 -23.47
CA LYS A 81 0.97 18.78 -24.48
C LYS A 81 0.23 17.81 -25.38
N ASN A 82 0.80 16.64 -25.66
CA ASN A 82 0.16 15.63 -26.51
C ASN A 82 -0.95 14.88 -25.74
N ILE A 83 -0.73 14.54 -24.47
CA ILE A 83 -1.74 13.91 -23.60
C ILE A 83 -2.95 14.84 -23.42
N GLN A 84 -2.71 16.14 -23.19
CA GLN A 84 -3.79 17.12 -23.07
C GLN A 84 -4.62 17.27 -24.34
N LYS A 85 -4.00 17.11 -25.52
CA LYS A 85 -4.71 17.16 -26.81
C LYS A 85 -5.52 15.90 -27.12
N SER A 86 -5.23 14.76 -26.50
CA SER A 86 -5.97 13.51 -26.71
C SER A 86 -7.19 13.36 -25.78
N ILE A 87 -7.36 14.28 -24.83
CA ILE A 87 -8.48 14.30 -23.88
C ILE A 87 -9.64 15.19 -24.40
N TRP A 88 -9.44 15.88 -25.53
CA TRP A 88 -10.41 16.75 -26.19
C TRP A 88 -10.56 16.40 -27.67
#